data_AF-A0A1Z9EQA8-F1
#
_entry.id   AF-A0A1Z9EQA8-F1
#
_cell.length_a   1.000
_cell.length_b   1.000
_cell.length_c   1.000
_cell.angle_alpha   90.00
_cell.angle_beta   90.00
_cell.angle_gamma   90.00
#
_symmetry.space_group_name_H-M   'P 1'
#
loop_
_entity.id
_entity.type
_entity.pdbx_description
1 polymer ?
#
loop_
_entity_poly.entity_id
_entity_poly.type
_entity_poly.pdbx_seq_one_letter_code
_entity_poly.pdbx_strand_id
1 'polypeptide(L)'
;MLSHAFRAHRQLLGSEGIHLHDVVALVAVTNPELFHQETVAADIETAGELTAGMLVIDRRHARRWKPNLDVFTHCDSAAVKDCILRGLSTAADATSL
;
A
#
# COMPACT_ATOMS: atom_id res chain seq x y z
N MET A 1 16.07 3.93 14.27
CA MET A 1 14.85 4.34 13.52
C MET A 1 13.60 3.58 13.97
N LEU A 2 13.64 2.25 14.11
CA LEU A 2 12.46 1.45 14.47
C LEU A 2 11.77 1.88 15.78
N SER A 3 12.54 2.12 16.85
CA SER A 3 12.01 2.55 18.15
C SER A 3 11.27 3.89 18.08
N HIS A 4 11.70 4.79 17.19
CA HIS A 4 11.00 6.05 16.94
C HIS A 4 9.68 5.82 16.22
N ALA A 5 9.65 4.96 15.19
CA ALA A 5 8.44 4.63 14.45
C ALA A 5 7.36 4.02 15.36
N PHE A 6 7.70 3.04 16.20
CA PHE A 6 6.75 2.45 17.17
C PHE A 6 6.19 3.49 18.15
N ARG A 7 7.04 4.39 18.66
CA ARG A 7 6.59 5.46 19.55
C ARG A 7 5.61 6.40 18.84
N ALA A 8 5.94 6.83 17.63
CA ALA A 8 5.10 7.73 16.85
C ALA A 8 3.74 7.10 16.52
N HIS A 9 3.71 5.84 16.07
CA HIS A 9 2.47 5.11 15.81
C HIS A 9 1.59 4.98 17.07
N ARG A 10 2.20 4.70 18.23
CA ARG A 10 1.45 4.62 19.49
C ARG A 10 0.86 5.98 19.91
N GLN A 11 1.63 7.05 19.77
CA GLN A 11 1.22 8.39 20.23
C GLN A 11 0.23 9.07 19.29
N LEU A 12 0.40 8.92 17.97
CA LEU A 12 -0.38 9.62 16.96
C LEU A 12 -1.57 8.81 16.46
N LEU A 13 -1.44 7.47 16.42
CA LEU A 13 -2.44 6.58 15.83
C LEU A 13 -3.03 5.58 16.84
N GLY A 14 -2.52 5.53 18.08
CA GLY A 14 -2.95 4.56 19.09
C GLY A 14 -2.62 3.11 18.75
N SER A 15 -1.70 2.86 17.81
CA SER A 15 -1.32 1.52 17.35
C SER A 15 -0.05 1.02 18.04
N GLU A 16 -0.05 -0.23 18.48
CA GLU A 16 1.14 -0.91 19.04
C GLU A 16 2.07 -1.49 17.95
N GLY A 17 1.69 -1.34 16.67
CA GLY A 17 2.45 -1.78 15.52
C GLY A 17 2.83 -0.63 14.57
N ILE A 18 3.63 -0.98 13.56
CA ILE A 18 3.95 -0.09 12.42
C ILE A 18 3.33 -0.63 11.13
N HIS A 19 3.05 0.26 10.19
CA HIS A 19 2.63 -0.12 8.84
C HIS A 19 3.83 -0.18 7.90
N LEU A 20 3.89 -1.20 7.05
CA LEU A 20 4.97 -1.42 6.08
C LEU A 20 4.47 -1.18 4.66
N HIS A 21 3.94 0.02 4.39
CA HIS A 21 3.30 0.34 3.10
C HIS A 21 4.20 0.07 1.89
N ASP A 22 5.46 0.49 1.94
CA ASP A 22 6.41 0.31 0.83
C ASP A 22 6.71 -1.17 0.56
N VAL A 23 6.77 -1.98 1.63
CA VAL A 23 7.01 -3.43 1.48
C VAL A 23 5.79 -4.11 0.89
N VAL A 24 4.57 -3.71 1.29
CA VAL A 24 3.33 -4.22 0.67
C VAL A 24 3.27 -3.83 -0.81
N ALA A 25 3.67 -2.61 -1.16
CA ALA A 25 3.76 -2.17 -2.56
C ALA A 25 4.76 -3.00 -3.36
N LEU A 26 5.92 -3.36 -2.77
CA LEU A 26 6.88 -4.26 -3.39
C LEU A 26 6.24 -5.64 -3.66
N VAL A 27 5.57 -6.24 -2.67
CA VAL A 27 4.91 -7.55 -2.86
C VAL A 27 3.80 -7.44 -3.92
N ALA A 28 3.07 -6.33 -4.01
CA ALA A 28 2.05 -6.14 -5.04
C ALA A 28 2.62 -6.17 -6.46
N VAL A 29 3.85 -5.67 -6.65
CA VAL A 29 4.54 -5.70 -7.95
C VAL A 29 5.17 -7.07 -8.23
N THR A 30 5.74 -7.74 -7.23
CA THR A 30 6.42 -9.04 -7.43
C THR A 30 5.49 -10.23 -7.42
N ASN A 31 4.34 -10.13 -6.74
CA ASN A 31 3.33 -11.17 -6.56
C ASN A 31 1.93 -10.60 -6.77
N PRO A 32 1.63 -10.06 -7.98
CA PRO A 32 0.34 -9.42 -8.26
C PRO A 32 -0.84 -10.38 -8.08
N GLU A 33 -0.62 -11.70 -8.20
CA GLU A 33 -1.63 -12.73 -7.96
C GLU A 33 -2.18 -12.76 -6.53
N LEU A 34 -1.45 -12.19 -5.57
CA LEU A 34 -1.88 -12.08 -4.17
C LEU A 34 -2.81 -10.89 -3.92
N PHE A 35 -3.04 -10.05 -4.94
CA PHE A 35 -3.80 -8.81 -4.82
C PHE A 35 -5.01 -8.79 -5.76
N HIS A 36 -6.09 -8.21 -5.28
CA HIS A 36 -7.21 -7.81 -6.12
C HIS A 36 -7.00 -6.38 -6.58
N GLN A 37 -7.08 -6.18 -7.90
CA GLN A 37 -6.99 -4.87 -8.53
C GLN A 37 -8.30 -4.50 -9.23
N GLU A 38 -8.60 -3.21 -9.20
CA GLU A 38 -9.71 -2.62 -9.92
C GLU A 38 -9.19 -1.58 -10.90
N THR A 39 -9.57 -1.71 -12.18
CA THR A 39 -9.29 -0.69 -13.18
C THR A 39 -10.28 0.46 -13.03
N VAL A 40 -9.76 1.64 -12.72
CA VAL A 40 -10.55 2.84 -12.42
C VAL A 40 -10.18 4.00 -13.34
N ALA A 41 -11.06 4.99 -13.40
CA ALA A 41 -10.74 6.31 -13.91
C ALA A 41 -10.52 7.23 -12.71
N ALA A 42 -9.36 7.86 -12.64
CA ALA A 42 -9.03 8.76 -11.55
C ALA A 42 -8.09 9.88 -11.99
N ASP A 43 -8.01 10.94 -11.19
CA ASP A 43 -7.06 12.05 -11.37
C ASP A 43 -6.65 12.62 -10.01
N ILE A 44 -5.62 13.45 -9.97
CA ILE A 44 -5.16 14.13 -8.76
C ILE A 44 -5.79 15.51 -8.68
N GLU A 45 -6.44 15.82 -7.56
CA GLU A 45 -6.89 17.18 -7.26
C GLU A 45 -5.68 18.06 -6.93
N THR A 46 -5.51 19.18 -7.63
CA THR A 46 -4.30 20.03 -7.54
C THR A 46 -4.57 21.48 -7.17
N ALA A 47 -5.84 21.91 -7.09
CA ALA A 47 -6.22 23.31 -6.93
C ALA A 47 -7.08 23.59 -5.69
N GLY A 48 -7.87 22.62 -5.22
CA GLY A 48 -8.79 22.81 -4.10
C GLY A 48 -8.09 23.10 -2.76
N GLU A 49 -8.61 24.06 -1.99
CA GLU A 49 -8.02 24.45 -0.69
C GLU A 49 -7.98 23.31 0.33
N LEU A 50 -8.98 22.41 0.31
CA LEU A 50 -9.14 21.34 1.30
C LEU A 50 -8.64 19.97 0.82
N THR A 51 -8.57 19.75 -0.49
CA THR A 51 -8.39 18.43 -1.09
C THR A 51 -7.22 18.33 -2.07
N ALA A 52 -6.38 19.37 -2.16
CA ALA A 52 -5.16 19.30 -2.94
C ALA A 52 -4.30 18.09 -2.51
N GLY A 53 -3.84 17.31 -3.50
CA GLY A 53 -3.09 16.07 -3.32
C GLY A 53 -3.94 14.80 -3.21
N MET A 54 -5.27 14.91 -3.22
CA MET A 54 -6.16 13.75 -3.17
C MET A 54 -6.23 13.03 -4.52
N LEU A 55 -6.12 11.69 -4.50
CA LEU A 55 -6.49 10.85 -5.64
C LEU A 55 -8.03 10.72 -5.70
N VAL A 56 -8.63 11.30 -6.73
CA VAL A 56 -10.08 11.32 -6.93
C VAL A 56 -10.46 10.20 -7.90
N ILE A 57 -11.13 9.16 -7.38
CA ILE A 57 -11.58 8.00 -8.17
C ILE A 57 -13.04 8.16 -8.58
N ASP A 58 -13.34 8.07 -9.88
CA ASP A 58 -14.71 8.08 -10.40
C ASP A 58 -15.40 6.72 -10.17
N ARG A 59 -16.23 6.66 -9.12
CA ARG A 59 -17.02 5.47 -8.76
C ARG A 59 -18.45 5.49 -9.31
N ARG A 60 -18.83 6.45 -10.16
CA ARG A 60 -20.20 6.55 -10.70
C ARG A 60 -20.49 5.37 -11.64
N HIS A 61 -21.76 4.96 -11.71
CA HIS A 61 -22.20 3.85 -12.55
C HIS A 61 -22.05 4.16 -14.05
N ALA A 62 -22.49 5.34 -14.49
CA ALA A 62 -22.26 5.86 -15.84
C ALA A 62 -20.95 6.66 -15.88
N ARG A 63 -19.82 5.96 -15.95
CA ARG A 63 -18.48 6.58 -16.03
C ARG A 63 -18.37 7.41 -17.31
N ARG A 64 -18.02 8.68 -17.18
CA ARG A 64 -17.75 9.56 -18.34
C ARG A 64 -16.29 9.50 -18.78
N TRP A 65 -15.41 9.02 -17.90
CA TRP A 65 -13.96 9.01 -18.10
C TRP A 65 -13.48 7.62 -18.46
N LYS A 66 -12.46 7.56 -19.33
CA LYS A 66 -11.79 6.30 -19.68
C LYS A 66 -10.97 5.82 -18.48
N PRO A 67 -11.04 4.53 -18.10
CA PRO A 67 -10.16 3.99 -17.08
C PRO A 67 -8.68 4.18 -17.45
N ASN A 68 -7.86 4.60 -16.49
CA ASN A 68 -6.48 5.03 -16.70
C ASN A 68 -5.48 4.46 -15.67
N LEU A 69 -5.93 3.80 -14.61
CA LEU A 69 -5.04 3.17 -13.65
C LEU A 69 -5.69 1.96 -12.95
N ASP A 70 -4.85 1.04 -12.47
CA ASP A 70 -5.26 -0.06 -11.61
C ASP A 70 -4.98 0.27 -10.14
N VAL A 71 -5.98 0.10 -9.29
CA VAL A 71 -5.85 0.26 -7.83
C VAL A 71 -5.94 -1.10 -7.17
N PHE A 72 -4.95 -1.45 -6.33
CA PHE A 72 -5.04 -2.61 -5.45
C PHE A 72 -5.99 -2.32 -4.29
N THR A 73 -7.09 -3.07 -4.19
CA THR A 73 -8.13 -2.85 -3.18
C THR A 73 -8.08 -3.87 -2.05
N HIS A 74 -7.63 -5.09 -2.32
CA HIS A 74 -7.53 -6.17 -1.33
C HIS A 74 -6.29 -7.03 -1.60
N CYS A 75 -5.84 -7.77 -0.58
CA CYS A 75 -4.81 -8.78 -0.72
C CYS A 75 -5.08 -9.99 0.17
N ASP A 76 -4.48 -11.13 -0.18
CA ASP A 76 -4.30 -12.23 0.75
C ASP A 76 -3.27 -11.82 1.81
N SER A 77 -3.76 -11.25 2.90
CA SER A 77 -2.92 -10.70 3.96
C SER A 77 -1.97 -11.74 4.60
N ALA A 78 -2.36 -13.01 4.64
CA ALA A 78 -1.54 -14.07 5.20
C ALA A 78 -0.40 -14.41 4.24
N ALA A 79 -0.70 -14.63 2.96
CA ALA A 79 0.31 -14.90 1.94
C ALA A 79 1.29 -13.72 1.75
N VAL A 80 0.78 -12.49 1.76
CA VAL A 80 1.63 -11.28 1.69
C VAL A 80 2.57 -11.21 2.89
N LYS A 81 2.06 -11.45 4.11
CA LYS A 81 2.90 -11.48 5.32
C LYS A 81 3.99 -12.54 5.22
N ASP A 82 3.66 -13.73 4.74
CA ASP A 82 4.64 -14.81 4.54
C ASP A 82 5.69 -14.45 3.49
N CYS A 83 5.34 -13.78 2.40
CA CYS A 83 6.31 -13.25 1.45
C CYS A 83 7.29 -12.27 2.12
N ILE A 84 6.77 -11.35 2.94
CA ILE A 84 7.60 -10.37 3.66
C ILE A 84 8.56 -11.08 4.63
N LEU A 85 8.05 -11.99 5.46
CA LEU A 85 8.86 -12.71 6.45
C LEU A 85 9.94 -13.57 5.80
N ARG A 86 9.62 -14.26 4.70
CA ARG A 86 10.61 -15.02 3.92
C ARG A 86 11.69 -14.11 3.34
N GLY A 87 11.32 -12.98 2.75
CA GLY A 87 12.27 -12.02 2.21
C GLY A 87 13.24 -11.48 3.26
N LEU A 88 12.72 -11.14 4.44
CA LEU A 88 13.54 -10.71 5.58
C LEU A 88 14.48 -11.82 6.07
N SER A 89 14.00 -13.06 6.18
CA SER A 89 14.83 -14.20 6.59
C SER A 89 15.97 -14.43 5.59
N THR A 90 15.67 -14.46 4.29
CA THR A 90 16.67 -14.63 3.25
C THR A 90 17.73 -13.52 3.27
N ALA A 91 17.34 -12.27 3.51
CA ALA A 91 18.28 -11.16 3.63
C ALA A 91 19.17 -11.28 4.88
N ALA A 92 18.62 -11.73 6.00
CA ALA A 92 19.37 -11.96 7.24
C ALA A 92 20.42 -13.06 7.06
N ASP A 93 20.05 -14.17 6.43
CA ASP A 93 20.97 -15.28 6.14
C ASP A 93 22.12 -14.83 5.22
N ALA A 94 21.82 -14.02 4.20
CA ALA A 94 22.82 -13.50 3.26
C ALA A 94 23.82 -12.51 3.89
N THR A 95 23.46 -11.91 5.02
CA THR A 95 24.30 -10.92 5.73
C THR A 95 25.08 -11.55 6.90
N SER A 96 24.80 -12.82 7.24
CA SER A 96 25.43 -13.54 8.36
C SER A 96 26.77 -14.21 8.00
N LEU A 97 27.41 -13.78 6.90
CA LEU A 97 28.76 -14.15 6.46
C LEU A 97 29.78 -13.12 6.94
#